data_AF-D5E3K4-F1
#
_entry.id   AF-D5E3K4-F1
#
_cell.length_a   1.000
_cell.length_b   1.000
_cell.length_c   1.000
_cell.angle_alpha   90.00
_cell.angle_beta   90.00
_cell.angle_gamma   90.00
#
_symmetry.space_group_name_H-M   'P 1'
#
loop_
_entity.id
_entity.type
_entity.pdbx_description
1 polymer ?
#
loop_
_entity_poly.entity_id
_entity_poly.type
_entity_poly.pdbx_seq_one_letter_code
_entity_poly.pdbx_strand_id
1 'polypeptide(L)'
;MVTEGLTPTTLVKNLSALPTPCNDVVYYPTHLTVLGIQGEYSVFQAFSRKSGLAYIAITHPDTTKFIFAGSRNSMYELYQVIPWPEYKISNGELTFYYKTAPSLQTLEDYFNNIKKQ
;
A
#
# COMPACT_ATOMS: atom_id res chain seq x y z
N MET A 1 -29.11 -15.03 -18.49
CA MET A 1 -28.21 -14.43 -17.49
C MET A 1 -26.89 -15.16 -17.60
N VAL A 2 -25.89 -14.52 -18.19
CA VAL A 2 -24.52 -15.04 -18.24
C VAL A 2 -23.74 -14.19 -17.25
N THR A 3 -23.29 -14.79 -16.15
CA THR A 3 -22.26 -14.22 -15.29
C THR A 3 -20.97 -14.20 -16.11
N GLU A 4 -20.74 -13.13 -16.84
CA GLU A 4 -19.47 -12.88 -17.50
C GLU A 4 -18.40 -12.71 -16.43
N GLY A 5 -17.49 -13.68 -16.40
CA GLY A 5 -16.35 -13.68 -15.50
C GLY A 5 -15.54 -12.42 -15.71
N LEU A 6 -15.33 -11.69 -14.62
CA LEU A 6 -14.33 -10.63 -14.51
C LEU A 6 -12.99 -11.18 -15.01
N THR A 7 -12.61 -10.82 -16.23
CA THR A 7 -11.30 -11.15 -16.77
C THR A 7 -10.26 -10.35 -15.97
N PRO A 8 -9.25 -10.99 -15.37
CA PRO A 8 -8.20 -10.28 -14.60
C PRO A 8 -7.42 -9.26 -15.44
N THR A 9 -7.48 -9.38 -16.77
CA THR A 9 -6.54 -8.79 -17.72
C THR A 9 -6.68 -7.28 -17.91
N THR A 10 -7.86 -6.69 -17.67
CA THR A 10 -8.08 -5.23 -17.82
C THR A 10 -7.60 -4.43 -16.61
N LEU A 11 -7.54 -5.07 -15.43
CA LEU A 11 -7.06 -4.47 -14.17
C LEU A 11 -5.54 -4.32 -14.10
N VAL A 12 -4.79 -5.17 -14.81
CA VAL A 12 -3.32 -5.25 -14.70
C VAL A 12 -2.60 -4.03 -15.29
N LYS A 13 -3.20 -3.30 -16.25
CA LYS A 13 -2.47 -2.24 -16.97
C LYS A 13 -1.95 -1.11 -16.09
N ASN A 14 -2.56 -0.86 -14.92
CA ASN A 14 -2.17 0.23 -14.02
C ASN A 14 -1.88 -0.23 -12.59
N LEU A 15 -1.70 -1.53 -12.37
CA LEU A 15 -1.41 -2.09 -11.04
C LEU A 15 -0.05 -2.78 -11.02
N SER A 16 0.69 -2.54 -9.94
CA SER A 16 1.94 -3.22 -9.63
C SER A 16 1.66 -4.34 -8.64
N ALA A 17 2.24 -5.51 -8.89
CA ALA A 17 2.21 -6.63 -7.96
C ALA A 17 3.21 -6.41 -6.82
N LEU A 18 2.79 -6.71 -5.60
CA LEU A 18 3.62 -6.66 -4.41
C LEU A 18 3.52 -8.00 -3.67
N PRO A 19 4.54 -8.86 -3.79
CA PRO A 19 4.59 -10.14 -3.08
C PRO A 19 4.63 -9.92 -1.57
N THR A 20 3.69 -10.50 -0.85
CA THR A 20 3.60 -10.43 0.61
C THR A 20 4.52 -11.46 1.27
N PRO A 21 4.94 -11.24 2.54
CA PRO A 21 5.75 -12.20 3.29
C PRO A 21 5.11 -13.61 3.43
N CYS A 22 3.78 -13.70 3.37
CA CYS A 22 3.06 -14.98 3.46
C CYS A 22 2.92 -15.72 2.11
N ASN A 23 3.67 -15.30 1.09
CA ASN A 23 3.63 -15.87 -0.26
C ASN A 23 2.23 -15.76 -0.91
N ASP A 24 1.58 -14.63 -0.68
CA ASP A 24 0.40 -14.11 -1.38
C ASP A 24 0.80 -12.87 -2.20
N VAL A 25 -0.03 -12.39 -3.11
CA VAL A 25 0.24 -11.20 -3.92
C VAL A 25 -0.87 -10.17 -3.74
N VAL A 26 -0.48 -8.94 -3.38
CA VAL A 26 -1.39 -7.79 -3.37
C VAL A 26 -1.06 -6.87 -4.53
N TYR A 27 -2.05 -6.10 -4.98
CA TYR A 27 -1.91 -5.17 -6.10
C TYR A 27 -2.18 -3.75 -5.63
N TYR A 28 -1.37 -2.81 -6.10
CA TYR A 28 -1.51 -1.37 -5.80
C TYR A 28 -1.29 -0.55 -7.07
N PRO A 29 -1.77 0.71 -7.14
CA PRO A 29 -1.60 1.55 -8.32
C PRO A 29 -0.13 1.77 -8.67
N THR A 30 0.27 1.42 -9.90
CA THR A 30 1.63 1.61 -10.42
C THR A 30 2.08 3.08 -10.35
N HIS A 31 1.12 4.02 -10.39
CA HIS A 31 1.41 5.44 -10.21
C HIS A 31 2.16 5.73 -8.91
N LEU A 32 1.90 5.01 -7.81
CA LEU A 32 2.60 5.21 -6.54
C LEU A 32 4.09 4.83 -6.62
N THR A 33 4.44 3.85 -7.45
CA THR A 33 5.83 3.50 -7.72
C THR A 33 6.54 4.63 -8.46
N VAL A 34 5.87 5.23 -9.45
CA VAL A 34 6.42 6.37 -10.20
C VAL A 34 6.64 7.57 -9.29
N LEU A 35 5.67 7.87 -8.41
CA LEU A 35 5.80 8.91 -7.39
C LEU A 35 6.98 8.64 -6.45
N GLY A 36 7.16 7.40 -6.00
CA GLY A 36 8.31 7.02 -5.16
C GLY A 36 9.67 7.31 -5.81
N ILE A 37 9.79 7.05 -7.12
CA ILE A 37 11.00 7.37 -7.90
C ILE A 37 11.19 8.89 -8.05
N GLN A 38 10.09 9.66 -8.10
CA GLN A 38 10.10 11.12 -8.21
C GLN A 38 10.27 11.85 -6.87
N GLY A 39 10.41 11.11 -5.76
CA GLY A 39 10.61 11.68 -4.43
C GLY A 39 9.32 11.94 -3.63
N GLU A 40 8.21 11.34 -4.05
CA GLU A 40 6.93 11.39 -3.35
C GLU A 40 6.64 10.03 -2.69
N TYR A 41 6.79 9.99 -1.35
CA TYR A 41 6.81 8.75 -0.59
C TYR A 41 5.43 8.45 -0.01
N SER A 42 4.80 7.39 -0.50
CA SER A 42 3.44 7.01 -0.18
C SER A 42 3.42 5.89 0.87
N VAL A 43 2.39 5.90 1.70
CA VAL A 43 2.06 4.84 2.66
C VAL A 43 0.65 4.37 2.44
N PHE A 44 0.45 3.07 2.43
CA PHE A 44 -0.87 2.48 2.26
C PHE A 44 -1.01 1.16 2.99
N GLN A 45 -2.26 0.75 3.18
CA GLN A 45 -2.59 -0.55 3.75
C GLN A 45 -2.73 -1.60 2.64
N ALA A 46 -2.29 -2.82 2.94
CA ALA A 46 -2.55 -3.98 2.10
C ALA A 46 -3.12 -5.13 2.93
N PHE A 47 -3.93 -5.98 2.31
CA PHE A 47 -4.56 -7.11 2.99
C PHE A 47 -4.31 -8.39 2.20
N SER A 48 -3.69 -9.38 2.85
CA SER A 48 -3.57 -10.72 2.29
C SER A 48 -4.83 -11.53 2.59
N ARG A 49 -5.50 -11.99 1.52
CA ARG A 49 -6.65 -12.89 1.66
C ARG A 49 -6.25 -14.29 2.10
N LYS A 50 -5.03 -14.69 1.76
CA LYS A 50 -4.48 -16.02 2.09
C LYS A 50 -4.24 -16.17 3.59
N SER A 51 -3.59 -15.20 4.23
CA SER A 51 -3.22 -15.27 5.65
C SER A 51 -4.21 -14.55 6.58
N GLY A 52 -5.05 -13.66 6.04
CA GLY A 52 -5.89 -12.76 6.85
C GLY A 52 -5.09 -11.63 7.51
N LEU A 53 -3.79 -11.51 7.24
CA LEU A 53 -2.95 -10.42 7.74
C LEU A 53 -3.15 -9.16 6.92
N ALA A 54 -3.12 -8.03 7.61
CA ALA A 54 -2.96 -6.72 7.04
C ALA A 54 -1.50 -6.25 7.18
N TYR A 55 -1.11 -5.31 6.33
CA TYR A 55 0.25 -4.78 6.27
C TYR A 55 0.20 -3.26 6.08
N ILE A 56 1.23 -2.58 6.60
CA ILE A 56 1.57 -1.23 6.15
C ILE A 56 2.69 -1.35 5.12
N ALA A 57 2.48 -0.78 3.95
CA ALA A 57 3.45 -0.68 2.87
C ALA A 57 3.89 0.77 2.66
N ILE A 58 5.14 0.95 2.28
CA ILE A 58 5.72 2.24 1.90
C ILE A 58 6.29 2.17 0.49
N THR A 59 6.16 3.23 -0.29
CA THR A 59 6.93 3.40 -1.52
C THR A 59 8.30 3.97 -1.19
N HIS A 60 9.32 3.40 -1.82
CA HIS A 60 10.72 3.80 -1.72
C HIS A 60 11.24 4.00 -3.16
N PRO A 61 12.29 4.80 -3.41
CA PRO A 61 12.81 5.00 -4.76
C PRO A 61 13.19 3.69 -5.45
N ASP A 62 13.72 2.74 -4.69
CA ASP A 62 14.17 1.45 -5.22
C ASP A 62 13.02 0.45 -5.38
N THR A 63 12.16 0.36 -4.37
CA THR A 63 11.08 -0.63 -4.34
C THR A 63 10.08 -0.37 -3.21
N THR A 64 8.82 -0.74 -3.44
CA THR A 64 7.78 -0.72 -2.41
C THR A 64 7.99 -1.86 -1.42
N LYS A 65 7.94 -1.58 -0.11
CA LYS A 65 8.27 -2.53 0.96
C LYS A 65 7.17 -2.58 2.02
N PHE A 66 6.94 -3.76 2.60
CA PHE A 66 6.14 -3.90 3.82
C PHE A 66 6.98 -3.59 5.05
N ILE A 67 6.46 -2.76 5.95
CA ILE A 67 7.16 -2.34 7.17
C ILE A 67 6.53 -2.84 8.45
N PHE A 68 5.23 -3.15 8.43
CA PHE A 68 4.49 -3.76 9.52
C PHE A 68 3.52 -4.80 8.98
N ALA A 69 3.23 -5.82 9.80
CA ALA A 69 2.25 -6.85 9.56
C ALA A 69 1.47 -7.11 10.85
N GLY A 70 0.16 -7.37 10.76
CA GLY A 70 -0.66 -7.66 11.93
C GLY A 70 -2.12 -7.93 11.59
N SER A 71 -2.97 -7.82 12.62
CA SER A 71 -4.42 -7.90 12.43
C SER A 71 -4.93 -6.72 11.60
N ARG A 72 -6.08 -6.89 10.94
CA ARG A 72 -6.71 -5.80 10.18
C ARG A 72 -6.97 -4.57 11.06
N ASN A 73 -7.46 -4.75 12.28
CA ASN A 73 -7.77 -3.64 13.18
C ASN A 73 -6.50 -2.91 13.62
N SER A 74 -5.45 -3.65 13.99
CA SER A 74 -4.18 -3.06 14.42
C SER A 74 -3.51 -2.25 13.31
N MET A 75 -3.53 -2.75 12.06
CA MET A 75 -2.98 -2.01 10.92
C MET A 75 -3.85 -0.82 10.52
N TYR A 76 -5.17 -0.93 10.67
CA TYR A 76 -6.07 0.20 10.46
C TYR A 76 -5.79 1.32 11.46
N GLU A 77 -5.73 1.00 12.76
CA GLU A 77 -5.41 1.96 13.82
C GLU A 77 -4.05 2.61 13.59
N LEU A 78 -3.02 1.81 13.28
CA LEU A 78 -1.68 2.30 12.97
C LEU A 78 -1.69 3.27 11.78
N TYR A 79 -2.47 2.97 10.73
CA TYR A 79 -2.56 3.83 9.55
C TYR A 79 -3.34 5.14 9.83
N GLN A 80 -4.38 5.09 10.66
CA GLN A 80 -5.16 6.29 11.02
C GLN A 80 -4.30 7.33 11.73
N VAL A 81 -3.41 6.91 12.64
CA VAL A 81 -2.55 7.83 13.42
C VAL A 81 -1.37 8.42 12.64
N ILE A 82 -1.14 7.98 11.39
CA ILE A 82 -0.11 8.59 10.52
C ILE A 82 -0.50 10.05 10.23
N PRO A 83 0.36 11.03 10.54
CA PRO A 83 -0.03 12.45 10.54
C PRO A 83 -0.06 13.09 9.15
N TRP A 84 0.23 12.33 8.10
CA TRP A 84 0.36 12.83 6.74
C TRP A 84 -0.99 12.92 6.03
N PRO A 85 -1.12 13.85 5.06
CA PRO A 85 -2.34 13.99 4.27
C PRO A 85 -2.67 12.70 3.52
N GLU A 86 -3.95 12.35 3.52
CA GLU A 86 -4.50 11.21 2.80
C GLU A 86 -5.09 11.63 1.45
N TYR A 87 -4.79 10.85 0.43
CA TYR A 87 -5.22 11.02 -0.94
C TYR A 87 -5.95 9.77 -1.43
N LYS A 88 -6.72 9.94 -2.50
CA LYS A 88 -7.43 8.86 -3.17
C LYS A 88 -7.07 8.77 -4.64
N ILE A 89 -6.91 7.55 -5.14
CA ILE A 89 -6.83 7.23 -6.57
C ILE A 89 -8.04 6.37 -6.91
N SER A 90 -8.78 6.77 -7.92
CA SER A 90 -9.90 5.99 -8.46
C SER A 90 -9.56 5.49 -9.86
N ASN A 91 -9.74 4.18 -10.09
CA ASN A 91 -9.61 3.56 -11.41
C ASN A 91 -10.84 2.68 -11.66
N GLY A 92 -11.87 3.25 -12.29
CA GLY A 92 -13.19 2.63 -12.39
C GLY A 92 -13.79 2.40 -11.00
N GLU A 93 -14.20 1.16 -10.71
CA GLU A 93 -14.77 0.76 -9.42
C GLU A 93 -13.74 0.64 -8.28
N LEU A 94 -12.44 0.68 -8.58
CA LEU A 94 -11.40 0.61 -7.56
C LEU A 94 -11.10 1.98 -7.00
N THR A 95 -11.33 2.14 -5.70
CA THR A 95 -10.82 3.28 -4.92
C THR A 95 -9.67 2.82 -4.05
N PHE A 96 -8.57 3.55 -4.11
CA PHE A 96 -7.35 3.28 -3.36
C PHE A 96 -6.97 4.51 -2.52
N TYR A 97 -6.64 4.30 -1.25
CA TYR A 97 -6.25 5.36 -0.32
C TYR A 97 -4.79 5.21 0.06
N TYR A 98 -4.09 6.34 0.14
CA TYR A 98 -2.69 6.40 0.54
C TYR A 98 -2.39 7.74 1.21
N LYS A 99 -1.39 7.77 2.08
CA LYS A 99 -0.84 8.99 2.69
C LYS A 99 0.52 9.32 2.11
N THR A 100 0.89 10.60 2.05
CA THR A 100 2.19 11.01 1.48
C THR A 100 3.07 11.70 2.51
N ALA A 101 4.26 11.14 2.74
CA ALA A 101 5.26 11.75 3.60
C ALA A 101 5.98 12.91 2.90
N PRO A 102 6.39 13.96 3.64
CA PRO A 102 7.10 15.11 3.08
C PRO A 102 8.49 14.79 2.49
N SER A 103 9.13 13.72 2.98
CA SER A 103 10.45 13.29 2.52
C SER A 103 10.70 11.83 2.90
N LEU A 104 11.71 11.21 2.29
CA LEU A 104 12.12 9.85 2.62
C LEU A 104 12.60 9.76 4.07
N GLN A 105 13.40 10.75 4.51
CA GLN A 105 13.91 10.81 5.87
C GLN A 105 12.76 10.89 6.88
N THR A 106 11.77 11.74 6.65
CA THR A 106 10.57 11.84 7.51
C THR A 106 9.81 10.52 7.58
N LEU A 107 9.70 9.82 6.45
CA LEU A 107 9.04 8.52 6.37
C LEU A 107 9.78 7.46 7.20
N GLU A 108 11.09 7.34 7.01
CA GLU A 108 11.95 6.37 7.69
C GLU A 108 12.03 6.65 9.19
N ASP A 109 12.22 7.91 9.60
CA ASP A 109 12.29 8.31 11.01
C ASP A 109 10.99 8.00 11.74
N TYR A 110 9.84 8.29 11.12
CA TYR A 110 8.53 8.01 11.71
C TYR A 110 8.38 6.52 12.05
N PHE A 111 8.64 5.63 11.09
CA PHE A 111 8.47 4.19 11.32
C PHE A 111 9.58 3.57 12.16
N ASN A 112 10.80 4.10 12.13
CA ASN A 112 11.88 3.68 13.02
C ASN A 112 11.56 4.03 14.48
N ASN A 113 10.89 5.16 14.73
CA ASN A 113 10.46 5.54 16.08
C ASN A 113 9.33 4.64 16.60
N ILE A 114 8.40 4.22 15.73
CA ILE A 114 7.34 3.28 16.10
C ILE A 114 7.92 1.90 16.44
N LYS A 115 8.91 1.40 15.71
CA LYS A 115 9.54 0.09 15.99
C LYS A 115 10.33 0.03 17.31
N LYS A 116 10.69 1.19 17.88
CA LYS A 116 11.43 1.28 19.15
C LYS A 116 10.51 1.29 20.38
N GLN A 117 9.20 1.47 20.19
CA GLN A 117 8.19 1.38 21.25
C GLN A 117 7.79 -0.06 21.48
#